data_AF-A0A2U1VC54-F1
#
_entry.id   AF-A0A2U1VC54-F1
#
_cell.length_a   1.000
_cell.length_b   1.000
_cell.length_c   1.000
_cell.angle_alpha   90.00
_cell.angle_beta   90.00
_cell.angle_gamma   90.00
#
_symmetry.space_group_name_H-M   'P 1'
#
loop_
_entity.id
_entity.type
_entity.pdbx_description
1 polymer ?
#
loop_
_entity_poly.entity_id
_entity_poly.type
_entity_poly.pdbx_seq_one_letter_code
_entity_poly.pdbx_strand_id
1 'polypeptide(L)'
;LRARVVGEGANLGVTQRGRIEAAQHGVRLNTDAIDNSAGVDTSDHEVNIKILLGDVVVRGDMTLKQRDQLLVAMTDEVAGLVLADNYLQSQALTIAQARGAELLEAQARFVRSLEKAGRLNRAIEYLPDEEELAARMANRQGLTRPELAVLLAYAKITLYDELLASELPDDPFMHEDLVRYFPAPLRERFGEAIGRHRLRREIVATGVTNSIVNRVGPVFVKEMMEKTGMGPADVARAYAVVRDAFQLRPLWKAIEELDTRVPAGVQTAMLVETIRLLERTVAWFLTGGAHPLSIAAEAETYRPGVEALTSNLDAVLDAEEAARLAARAAVYAADGVPEDLAKRIAALPVLASAPDLVRIAARTGRAVAGVAAVYFQLGRRFGLEWLRDKAAAAKTENHWQKQAVAAIVDDLFAHQTALTVRVLDGVSNGGNGHPVDDWIAQRRPVVERVEQLVSELRTQANVDLAMLAVANRQLRGLTAG
;
A
#
# COMPACT_ATOMS: atom_id res chain seq x y z
N LEU A 1 32.75 -9.28 11.98
CA LEU A 1 32.17 -10.57 11.48
C LEU A 1 32.63 -10.81 10.05
N ARG A 2 32.92 -12.06 9.64
CA ARG A 2 33.24 -12.42 8.24
C ARG A 2 32.10 -13.14 7.52
N ALA A 3 30.94 -13.24 8.17
CA ALA A 3 29.74 -13.87 7.61
C ALA A 3 29.03 -12.94 6.62
N ARG A 4 28.33 -13.51 5.63
CA ARG A 4 27.47 -12.75 4.71
C ARG A 4 26.07 -12.53 5.27
N VAL A 5 25.58 -13.50 6.03
CA VAL A 5 24.26 -13.52 6.66
C VAL A 5 24.43 -14.02 8.10
N VAL A 6 23.73 -13.40 9.04
CA VAL A 6 23.62 -13.85 10.43
C VAL A 6 22.13 -13.93 10.77
N GLY A 7 21.71 -15.06 11.33
CA GLY A 7 20.39 -15.25 11.90
C GLY A 7 20.49 -15.57 13.39
N GLU A 8 19.71 -14.91 14.23
CA GLU A 8 19.75 -15.08 15.68
C GLU A 8 18.63 -16.03 16.17
N GLY A 9 19.00 -17.27 16.49
CA GLY A 9 18.07 -18.21 17.14
C GLY A 9 17.90 -17.97 18.64
N ALA A 10 18.96 -17.53 19.33
CA ALA A 10 18.93 -17.22 20.75
C ALA A 10 18.54 -15.75 20.98
N ASN A 11 17.84 -15.48 22.09
CA ASN A 11 17.55 -14.12 22.50
C ASN A 11 18.85 -13.37 22.83
N LEU A 12 18.98 -12.16 22.29
CA LEU A 12 20.09 -11.22 22.50
C LEU A 12 21.48 -11.84 22.21
N GLY A 13 21.58 -12.69 21.19
CA GLY A 13 22.84 -13.32 20.79
C GLY A 13 23.90 -12.32 20.31
N VAL A 14 23.47 -11.21 19.73
CA VAL A 14 24.31 -10.06 19.34
C VAL A 14 23.76 -8.80 19.98
N THR A 15 24.62 -7.92 20.50
CA THR A 15 24.17 -6.61 21.00
C THR A 15 23.62 -5.77 19.85
N GLN A 16 22.62 -4.93 20.11
CA GLN A 16 22.03 -4.08 19.07
C GLN A 16 23.08 -3.23 18.33
N ARG A 17 24.03 -2.63 19.06
CA ARG A 17 25.16 -1.90 18.46
C ARG A 17 26.01 -2.78 17.55
N GLY A 18 26.30 -4.02 17.96
CA GLY A 18 27.03 -4.98 17.15
C GLY A 18 26.27 -5.38 15.89
N ARG A 19 24.93 -5.44 15.95
CA ARG A 19 24.10 -5.69 14.77
C ARG A 19 24.19 -4.54 13.77
N ILE A 20 24.07 -3.31 14.26
CA ILE A 20 24.15 -2.08 13.45
C ILE A 20 25.54 -1.98 12.78
N GLU A 21 26.61 -2.18 13.56
CA GLU A 21 27.99 -2.17 13.03
C GLU A 21 28.17 -3.24 11.95
N ALA A 22 27.71 -4.47 12.18
CA ALA A 22 27.80 -5.54 11.18
C ALA A 22 26.98 -5.20 9.91
N ALA A 23 25.79 -4.64 10.06
CA ALA A 23 24.94 -4.22 8.95
C ALA A 23 25.60 -3.12 8.10
N GLN A 24 26.24 -2.14 8.74
CA GLN A 24 27.00 -1.08 8.06
C GLN A 24 28.19 -1.64 7.27
N HIS A 25 28.77 -2.76 7.69
CA HIS A 25 29.83 -3.48 6.98
C HIS A 25 29.31 -4.54 5.99
N GLY A 26 28.02 -4.50 5.64
CA GLY A 26 27.45 -5.33 4.57
C GLY A 26 27.01 -6.73 5.00
N VAL A 27 27.01 -7.05 6.30
CA VAL A 27 26.41 -8.28 6.82
C VAL A 27 24.88 -8.15 6.76
N ARG A 28 24.19 -9.16 6.25
CA ARG A 28 22.71 -9.21 6.28
C ARG A 28 22.26 -9.86 7.58
N LEU A 29 21.50 -9.13 8.38
CA LEU A 29 20.95 -9.62 9.65
C LEU A 29 19.76 -8.78 10.07
N ASN A 30 18.84 -9.38 10.84
CA ASN A 30 17.77 -8.68 11.53
C ASN A 30 18.10 -8.61 13.03
N THR A 31 17.09 -8.40 13.86
CA THR A 31 17.16 -8.67 15.30
C THR A 31 16.67 -10.08 15.59
N ASP A 32 17.04 -10.61 16.74
CA ASP A 32 16.53 -11.87 17.29
C ASP A 32 15.00 -11.92 17.29
N ALA A 33 14.34 -10.82 17.66
CA ALA A 33 12.87 -10.74 17.67
C ALA A 33 12.20 -10.99 16.30
N ILE A 34 12.94 -10.88 15.19
CA ILE A 34 12.47 -11.22 13.84
C ILE A 34 12.91 -12.64 13.46
N ASP A 35 14.12 -13.04 13.82
CA ASP A 35 14.71 -14.32 13.39
C ASP A 35 14.19 -15.51 14.22
N ASN A 36 13.70 -15.29 15.45
CA ASN A 36 13.20 -16.34 16.33
C ASN A 36 11.72 -16.19 16.74
N SER A 37 10.96 -15.32 16.05
CA SER A 37 9.54 -15.06 16.37
C SER A 37 8.61 -16.26 16.20
N ALA A 38 9.00 -17.27 15.43
CA ALA A 38 8.18 -18.46 15.16
C ALA A 38 7.71 -19.19 16.43
N GLY A 39 8.51 -19.19 17.50
CA GLY A 39 8.11 -19.81 18.77
C GLY A 39 6.95 -19.10 19.46
N VAL A 40 6.98 -17.76 19.47
CA VAL A 40 5.90 -16.92 20.03
C VAL A 40 4.64 -17.04 19.19
N ASP A 41 4.80 -16.98 17.87
CA ASP A 41 3.72 -17.08 16.89
C ASP A 41 3.00 -18.45 16.94
N THR A 42 3.76 -19.53 17.04
CA THR A 42 3.21 -20.88 17.26
C THR A 42 2.39 -20.95 18.54
N SER A 43 2.86 -20.33 19.63
CA SER A 43 2.14 -20.29 20.89
C SER A 43 0.84 -19.49 20.80
N ASP A 44 0.81 -18.39 20.04
CA ASP A 44 -0.40 -17.59 19.83
C ASP A 44 -1.47 -18.42 19.10
N HIS A 45 -1.10 -19.05 17.98
CA HIS A 45 -1.99 -19.97 17.26
C HIS A 45 -2.49 -21.11 18.15
N GLU A 46 -1.60 -21.76 18.91
CA GLU A 46 -1.97 -22.86 19.80
C GLU A 46 -2.99 -22.42 20.87
N VAL A 47 -2.77 -21.27 21.52
CA VAL A 47 -3.66 -20.74 22.54
C VAL A 47 -5.03 -20.40 21.95
N ASN A 48 -5.06 -19.69 20.82
CA ASN A 48 -6.32 -19.30 20.17
C ASN A 48 -7.12 -20.51 19.68
N ILE A 49 -6.45 -21.52 19.11
CA ILE A 49 -7.11 -22.78 18.72
C ILE A 49 -7.68 -23.52 19.95
N LYS A 50 -6.95 -23.56 21.07
CA LYS A 50 -7.42 -24.21 22.31
C LYS A 50 -8.62 -23.49 22.91
N ILE A 51 -8.64 -22.16 22.88
CA ILE A 51 -9.78 -21.35 23.34
C ILE A 51 -11.02 -21.67 22.47
N LEU A 52 -10.86 -21.66 21.14
CA LEU A 52 -11.93 -22.01 20.21
C LEU A 52 -12.51 -23.41 20.48
N LEU A 53 -11.65 -24.44 20.49
CA LEU A 53 -12.10 -25.81 20.67
C LEU A 53 -12.60 -26.07 22.10
N GLY A 54 -12.15 -25.30 23.08
CA GLY A 54 -12.70 -25.31 24.44
C GLY A 54 -14.19 -24.99 24.47
N ASP A 55 -14.64 -23.95 23.75
CA ASP A 55 -16.06 -23.61 23.62
C ASP A 55 -16.86 -24.75 22.95
N VAL A 56 -16.31 -25.33 21.87
CA VAL A 56 -16.94 -26.47 21.16
C VAL A 56 -17.11 -27.68 22.07
N VAL A 57 -16.10 -28.00 22.88
CA VAL A 57 -16.18 -29.12 23.85
C VAL A 57 -17.19 -28.84 24.95
N VAL A 58 -17.21 -27.62 25.49
CA VAL A 58 -18.16 -27.22 26.56
C VAL A 58 -19.62 -27.31 26.08
N ARG A 59 -19.86 -27.04 24.80
CA ARG A 59 -21.19 -27.16 24.17
C ARG A 59 -21.61 -28.60 23.87
N GLY A 60 -20.69 -29.55 23.99
CA GLY A 60 -20.96 -30.97 23.73
C GLY A 60 -20.80 -31.41 22.27
N ASP A 61 -20.37 -30.50 21.39
CA ASP A 61 -20.20 -30.78 19.95
C ASP A 61 -18.91 -31.58 19.64
N MET A 62 -18.02 -31.73 20.62
CA MET A 62 -16.76 -32.46 20.50
C MET A 62 -16.31 -33.03 21.86
N THR A 63 -15.71 -34.22 21.84
CA THR A 63 -15.03 -34.79 23.02
C THR A 63 -13.57 -34.32 23.13
N LEU A 64 -13.01 -34.35 24.34
CA LEU A 64 -11.59 -34.02 24.56
C LEU A 64 -10.64 -34.86 23.68
N LYS A 65 -10.95 -36.14 23.49
CA LYS A 65 -10.15 -37.04 22.64
C LYS A 65 -10.17 -36.62 21.17
N GLN A 66 -11.34 -36.22 20.64
CA GLN A 66 -11.47 -35.72 19.28
C GLN A 66 -10.73 -34.38 19.10
N ARG A 67 -10.77 -33.51 20.11
CA ARG A 67 -10.01 -32.25 20.12
C ARG A 67 -8.52 -32.51 20.02
N ASP A 68 -7.98 -33.39 20.85
CA ASP A 68 -6.53 -33.65 20.89
C ASP A 68 -6.04 -34.27 19.57
N GLN A 69 -6.84 -35.15 18.97
CA GLN A 69 -6.57 -35.68 17.62
C GLN A 69 -6.59 -34.57 16.55
N LEU A 70 -7.54 -33.64 16.63
CA LEU A 70 -7.63 -32.51 15.70
C LEU A 70 -6.43 -31.56 15.84
N LEU A 71 -5.98 -31.27 17.07
CA LEU A 71 -4.79 -30.44 17.32
C LEU A 71 -3.56 -31.02 16.63
N VAL A 72 -3.32 -32.32 16.78
CA VAL A 72 -2.20 -33.02 16.12
C VAL A 72 -2.35 -33.00 14.60
N ALA A 73 -3.57 -33.17 14.08
CA ALA A 73 -3.82 -33.18 12.64
C ALA A 73 -3.57 -31.81 11.97
N MET A 74 -3.58 -30.71 12.73
CA MET A 74 -3.39 -29.35 12.19
C MET A 74 -1.93 -28.86 12.26
N THR A 75 -1.00 -29.64 12.80
CA THR A 75 0.38 -29.20 13.05
C THR A 75 1.07 -28.60 11.82
N ASP A 76 1.01 -29.27 10.67
CA ASP A 76 1.67 -28.80 9.45
C ASP A 76 1.05 -27.51 8.91
N GLU A 77 -0.27 -27.34 9.05
CA GLU A 77 -0.94 -26.12 8.61
C GLU A 77 -0.64 -24.93 9.53
N VAL A 78 -0.61 -25.16 10.85
CA VAL A 78 -0.19 -24.13 11.82
C VAL A 78 1.27 -23.72 11.53
N ALA A 79 2.16 -24.67 11.27
CA ALA A 79 3.53 -24.35 10.85
C ALA A 79 3.56 -23.51 9.57
N GLY A 80 2.69 -23.80 8.60
CA GLY A 80 2.54 -22.99 7.39
C GLY A 80 2.09 -21.56 7.65
N LEU A 81 1.12 -21.35 8.57
CA LEU A 81 0.66 -20.02 8.97
C LEU A 81 1.78 -19.21 9.64
N VAL A 82 2.50 -19.85 10.57
CA VAL A 82 3.64 -19.24 11.27
C VAL A 82 4.75 -18.86 10.29
N LEU A 83 5.13 -19.76 9.38
CA LEU A 83 6.15 -19.47 8.37
C LEU A 83 5.72 -18.33 7.44
N ALA A 84 4.44 -18.25 7.09
CA ALA A 84 3.91 -17.16 6.28
C ALA A 84 4.02 -15.81 7.00
N ASP A 85 3.67 -15.72 8.29
CA ASP A 85 3.82 -14.46 9.03
C ASP A 85 5.30 -14.04 9.13
N ASN A 86 6.19 -14.96 9.52
CA ASN A 86 7.62 -14.70 9.65
C ASN A 86 8.27 -14.25 8.31
N TYR A 87 7.84 -14.86 7.20
CA TYR A 87 8.27 -14.45 5.86
C TYR A 87 7.87 -13.00 5.55
N LEU A 88 6.62 -12.61 5.86
CA LEU A 88 6.12 -11.26 5.62
C LEU A 88 6.83 -10.19 6.46
N GLN A 89 7.22 -10.50 7.70
CA GLN A 89 7.99 -9.56 8.53
C GLN A 89 9.38 -9.29 7.94
N SER A 90 10.07 -10.34 7.50
CA SER A 90 11.38 -10.22 6.83
C SER A 90 11.28 -9.50 5.48
N GLN A 91 10.19 -9.72 4.75
CA GLN A 91 9.87 -9.02 3.50
C GLN A 91 9.67 -7.51 3.75
N ALA A 92 8.90 -7.13 4.77
CA ALA A 92 8.67 -5.73 5.13
C ALA A 92 9.98 -4.97 5.37
N LEU A 93 10.93 -5.59 6.09
CA LEU A 93 12.26 -5.02 6.32
C LEU A 93 13.09 -4.89 5.04
N THR A 94 12.97 -5.85 4.13
CA THR A 94 13.64 -5.81 2.83
C THR A 94 13.12 -4.67 1.97
N ILE A 95 11.80 -4.48 1.91
CA ILE A 95 11.19 -3.38 1.17
C ILE A 95 11.60 -2.03 1.79
N ALA A 96 11.52 -1.90 3.12
CA ALA A 96 11.89 -0.67 3.82
C ALA A 96 13.38 -0.33 3.61
N GLN A 97 14.27 -1.32 3.65
CA GLN A 97 15.69 -1.14 3.36
C GLN A 97 15.93 -0.72 1.91
N ALA A 98 15.21 -1.29 0.94
CA ALA A 98 15.36 -0.96 -0.47
C ALA A 98 14.90 0.46 -0.81
N ARG A 99 13.87 0.98 -0.12
CA ARG A 99 13.46 2.40 -0.22
C ARG A 99 14.48 3.33 0.46
N GLY A 100 15.22 2.84 1.45
CA GLY A 100 16.40 3.48 2.01
C GLY A 100 16.15 4.92 2.47
N ALA A 101 16.94 5.86 1.95
CA ALA A 101 16.89 7.26 2.34
C ALA A 101 15.55 7.97 2.06
N GLU A 102 14.75 7.46 1.10
CA GLU A 102 13.42 8.02 0.77
C GLU A 102 12.47 8.00 1.98
N LEU A 103 12.65 7.02 2.87
CA LEU A 103 11.83 6.83 4.07
C LEU A 103 12.43 7.45 5.34
N LEU A 104 13.71 7.83 5.34
CA LEU A 104 14.42 8.19 6.58
C LEU A 104 13.74 9.35 7.31
N GLU A 105 13.25 10.34 6.57
CA GLU A 105 12.58 11.50 7.18
C GLU A 105 11.22 11.13 7.81
N ALA A 106 10.45 10.25 7.16
CA ALA A 106 9.20 9.73 7.70
C ALA A 106 9.46 8.87 8.96
N GLN A 107 10.51 8.05 8.93
CA GLN A 107 10.97 7.25 10.06
C GLN A 107 11.40 8.12 11.24
N ALA A 108 12.15 9.20 10.98
CA ALA A 108 12.55 10.16 12.00
C ALA A 108 11.34 10.87 12.64
N ARG A 109 10.34 11.28 11.83
CA ARG A 109 9.08 11.84 12.37
C ARG A 109 8.32 10.82 13.21
N PHE A 110 8.28 9.56 12.77
CA PHE A 110 7.63 8.50 13.51
C PHE A 110 8.31 8.26 14.87
N VAL A 111 9.64 8.16 14.91
CA VAL A 111 10.44 8.09 16.15
C VAL A 111 10.09 9.24 17.10
N ARG A 112 10.15 10.49 16.61
CA ARG A 112 9.79 11.67 17.43
C ARG A 112 8.36 11.60 17.96
N SER A 113 7.42 11.09 17.17
CA SER A 113 6.03 10.95 17.58
C SER A 113 5.86 9.91 18.70
N LEU A 114 6.60 8.80 18.63
CA LEU A 114 6.60 7.77 19.66
C LEU A 114 7.25 8.26 20.96
N GLU A 115 8.34 9.02 20.87
CA GLU A 115 8.99 9.63 22.04
C GLU A 115 8.09 10.67 22.72
N LYS A 116 7.43 11.52 21.93
CA LYS A 116 6.46 12.49 22.46
C LYS A 116 5.29 11.80 23.17
N ALA A 117 4.89 10.62 22.69
CA ALA A 117 3.87 9.79 23.32
C ALA A 117 4.40 8.95 24.50
N GLY A 118 5.68 9.03 24.84
CA GLY A 118 6.31 8.25 25.92
C GLY A 118 6.43 6.76 25.62
N ARG A 119 6.27 6.35 24.36
CA ARG A 119 6.29 4.93 23.93
C ARG A 119 7.68 4.43 23.60
N LEU A 120 8.55 5.31 23.11
CA LEU A 120 9.90 5.00 22.65
C LEU A 120 10.92 5.85 23.40
N ASN A 121 12.08 5.27 23.65
CA ASN A 121 13.28 6.01 24.02
C ASN A 121 14.39 5.61 23.04
N ARG A 122 14.75 6.50 22.11
CA ARG A 122 15.69 6.16 21.03
C ARG A 122 17.07 5.75 21.55
N ALA A 123 17.50 6.28 22.70
CA ALA A 123 18.81 5.97 23.28
C ALA A 123 18.86 4.54 23.85
N ILE A 124 17.75 4.05 24.40
CA ILE A 124 17.62 2.66 24.91
C ILE A 124 17.59 1.67 23.74
N GLU A 125 16.89 2.03 22.68
CA GLU A 125 16.76 1.18 21.48
C GLU A 125 17.96 1.30 20.52
N TYR A 126 18.94 2.16 20.84
CA TYR A 126 20.11 2.44 20.01
C TYR A 126 19.75 2.92 18.59
N LEU A 127 18.66 3.69 18.48
CA LEU A 127 18.29 4.37 17.25
C LEU A 127 19.09 5.68 17.10
N PRO A 128 19.35 6.14 15.86
CA PRO A 128 20.09 7.37 15.61
C PRO A 128 19.49 8.61 16.29
N ASP A 129 20.35 9.48 16.82
CA ASP A 129 19.94 10.79 17.32
C ASP A 129 19.69 11.80 16.18
N GLU A 130 19.30 13.02 16.51
CA GLU A 130 18.98 14.04 15.48
C GLU A 130 20.20 14.43 14.64
N GLU A 131 21.42 14.43 15.21
CA GLU A 131 22.64 14.76 14.48
C GLU A 131 22.99 13.65 13.49
N GLU A 132 22.92 12.39 13.93
CA GLU A 132 23.17 11.25 13.06
C GLU A 132 22.09 11.10 11.97
N LEU A 133 20.81 11.35 12.30
CA LEU A 133 19.73 11.37 11.30
C LEU A 133 19.98 12.45 10.23
N ALA A 134 20.37 13.66 10.63
CA ALA A 134 20.68 14.74 9.70
C ALA A 134 21.87 14.38 8.79
N ALA A 135 22.93 13.80 9.37
CA ALA A 135 24.09 13.33 8.61
C ALA A 135 23.73 12.23 7.61
N ARG A 136 22.92 11.23 8.02
CA ARG A 136 22.45 10.17 7.13
C ARG A 136 21.57 10.71 6.01
N MET A 137 20.69 11.68 6.28
CA MET A 137 19.89 12.35 5.24
C MET A 137 20.78 13.06 4.21
N ALA A 138 21.76 13.84 4.67
CA ALA A 138 22.71 14.53 3.80
C ALA A 138 23.51 13.54 2.91
N ASN A 139 23.86 12.37 3.46
CA ASN A 139 24.58 11.31 2.76
C ASN A 139 23.69 10.34 1.97
N ARG A 140 22.36 10.56 1.95
CA ARG A 140 21.37 9.65 1.33
C ARG A 140 21.47 8.21 1.83
N GLN A 141 21.68 8.06 3.13
CA GLN A 141 21.70 6.78 3.82
C GLN A 141 20.37 6.55 4.54
N GLY A 142 19.86 5.32 4.53
CA GLY A 142 18.69 4.93 5.30
C GLY A 142 19.03 4.36 6.67
N LEU A 143 18.03 3.86 7.38
CA LEU A 143 18.22 2.99 8.54
C LEU A 143 18.71 1.61 8.10
N THR A 144 19.51 0.98 8.96
CA THR A 144 19.93 -0.42 8.83
C THR A 144 18.78 -1.37 9.16
N ARG A 145 18.87 -2.64 8.73
CA ARG A 145 17.82 -3.63 9.02
C ARG A 145 17.53 -3.81 10.53
N PRO A 146 18.53 -3.86 11.43
CA PRO A 146 18.27 -3.95 12.86
C PRO A 146 17.53 -2.72 13.42
N GLU A 147 17.82 -1.52 12.91
CA GLU A 147 17.09 -0.30 13.28
C GLU A 147 15.65 -0.32 12.73
N LEU A 148 15.46 -0.81 11.50
CA LEU A 148 14.14 -0.98 10.89
C LEU A 148 13.30 -2.02 11.63
N ALA A 149 13.91 -3.09 12.15
CA ALA A 149 13.23 -4.12 12.92
C ALA A 149 12.64 -3.56 14.23
N VAL A 150 13.38 -2.68 14.91
CA VAL A 150 12.87 -1.93 16.07
C VAL A 150 11.65 -1.10 15.66
N LEU A 151 11.74 -0.30 14.60
CA LEU A 151 10.61 0.53 14.16
C LEU A 151 9.39 -0.30 13.74
N LEU A 152 9.61 -1.46 13.11
CA LEU A 152 8.54 -2.39 12.74
C LEU A 152 7.77 -2.87 13.98
N ALA A 153 8.49 -3.26 15.04
CA ALA A 153 7.87 -3.68 16.30
C ALA A 153 7.05 -2.55 16.94
N TYR A 154 7.61 -1.35 17.05
CA TYR A 154 6.91 -0.20 17.62
C TYR A 154 5.68 0.22 16.79
N ALA A 155 5.75 0.11 15.46
CA ALA A 155 4.62 0.35 14.57
C ALA A 155 3.50 -0.65 14.83
N LYS A 156 3.82 -1.95 14.95
CA LYS A 156 2.83 -2.98 15.26
C LYS A 156 2.19 -2.79 16.63
N ILE A 157 3.00 -2.61 17.68
CA ILE A 157 2.49 -2.42 19.05
C ILE A 157 1.58 -1.20 19.11
N THR A 158 2.00 -0.10 18.46
CA THR A 158 1.23 1.15 18.49
C THR A 158 -0.09 1.04 17.76
N LEU A 159 -0.05 0.51 16.54
CA LEU A 159 -1.24 0.35 15.72
C LEU A 159 -2.20 -0.67 16.34
N TYR A 160 -1.70 -1.77 16.89
CA TYR A 160 -2.52 -2.78 17.55
C TYR A 160 -3.38 -2.17 18.67
N ASP A 161 -2.76 -1.42 19.58
CA ASP A 161 -3.49 -0.81 20.70
C ASP A 161 -4.57 0.16 20.20
N GLU A 162 -4.25 0.97 19.20
CA GLU A 162 -5.17 1.94 18.61
C GLU A 162 -6.33 1.28 17.86
N LEU A 163 -6.07 0.18 17.13
CA LEU A 163 -7.11 -0.57 16.43
C LEU A 163 -7.99 -1.36 17.39
N LEU A 164 -7.41 -2.01 18.42
CA LEU A 164 -8.14 -2.77 19.42
C LEU A 164 -9.13 -1.88 20.20
N ALA A 165 -8.72 -0.64 20.50
CA ALA A 165 -9.55 0.35 21.18
C ALA A 165 -10.63 0.99 20.28
N SER A 166 -10.65 0.68 18.99
CA SER A 166 -11.63 1.20 18.03
C SER A 166 -12.79 0.23 17.78
N GLU A 167 -13.76 0.64 16.95
CA GLU A 167 -14.86 -0.21 16.47
C GLU A 167 -14.49 -1.04 15.23
N LEU A 168 -13.25 -0.93 14.71
CA LEU A 168 -12.81 -1.71 13.55
C LEU A 168 -12.90 -3.23 13.79
N PRO A 169 -12.48 -3.78 14.95
CA PRO A 169 -12.49 -5.22 15.14
C PRO A 169 -13.89 -5.86 15.16
N ASP A 170 -14.95 -5.08 15.36
CA ASP A 170 -16.34 -5.55 15.34
C ASP A 170 -17.03 -5.33 14.00
N ASP A 171 -16.36 -4.71 13.03
CA ASP A 171 -16.92 -4.53 11.70
C ASP A 171 -17.22 -5.91 11.08
N PRO A 172 -18.46 -6.18 10.61
CA PRO A 172 -18.82 -7.46 10.02
C PRO A 172 -17.90 -7.90 8.87
N PHE A 173 -17.32 -6.95 8.15
CA PHE A 173 -16.37 -7.23 7.07
C PHE A 173 -15.08 -7.91 7.57
N MET A 174 -14.68 -7.64 8.82
CA MET A 174 -13.51 -8.29 9.43
C MET A 174 -13.73 -9.76 9.77
N HIS A 175 -14.96 -10.28 9.66
CA HIS A 175 -15.22 -11.69 9.92
C HIS A 175 -14.41 -12.61 9.01
N GLU A 176 -14.22 -12.24 7.74
CA GLU A 176 -13.39 -13.04 6.82
C GLU A 176 -11.92 -13.05 7.27
N ASP A 177 -11.40 -11.91 7.73
CA ASP A 177 -10.05 -11.78 8.27
C ASP A 177 -9.88 -12.64 9.54
N LEU A 178 -10.89 -12.67 10.43
CA LEU A 178 -10.93 -13.54 11.61
C LEU A 178 -10.92 -15.03 11.22
N VAL A 179 -11.72 -15.42 10.23
CA VAL A 179 -11.77 -16.82 9.77
C VAL A 179 -10.44 -17.23 9.15
N ARG A 180 -9.81 -16.35 8.34
CA ARG A 180 -8.52 -16.62 7.69
C ARG A 180 -7.36 -16.84 8.66
N TYR A 181 -7.44 -16.32 9.89
CA TYR A 181 -6.45 -16.58 10.94
C TYR A 181 -6.36 -18.07 11.33
N PHE A 182 -7.49 -18.80 11.29
CA PHE A 182 -7.53 -20.19 11.70
C PHE A 182 -7.18 -21.16 10.54
N PRO A 183 -6.59 -22.34 10.83
CA PRO A 183 -6.33 -23.39 9.85
C PRO A 183 -7.64 -23.94 9.22
N ALA A 184 -7.55 -24.46 7.99
CA ALA A 184 -8.66 -24.91 7.15
C ALA A 184 -9.63 -25.87 7.86
N PRO A 185 -9.17 -26.90 8.60
CA PRO A 185 -10.06 -27.78 9.32
C PRO A 185 -10.98 -27.05 10.30
N LEU A 186 -10.53 -25.92 10.88
CA LEU A 186 -11.37 -25.12 11.77
C LEU A 186 -12.30 -24.19 11.01
N ARG A 187 -11.83 -23.59 9.92
CA ARG A 187 -12.66 -22.74 9.05
C ARG A 187 -13.87 -23.49 8.51
N GLU A 188 -13.63 -24.71 8.02
CA GLU A 188 -14.66 -25.53 7.37
C GLU A 188 -15.68 -26.11 8.35
N ARG A 189 -15.25 -26.46 9.57
CA ARG A 189 -16.08 -27.19 10.53
C ARG A 189 -16.64 -26.34 11.67
N PHE A 190 -16.00 -25.22 12.00
CA PHE A 190 -16.27 -24.43 13.21
C PHE A 190 -16.42 -22.93 12.93
N GLY A 191 -16.83 -22.53 11.72
CA GLY A 191 -17.03 -21.12 11.35
C GLY A 191 -17.92 -20.33 12.33
N GLU A 192 -19.02 -20.92 12.80
CA GLU A 192 -19.86 -20.26 13.80
C GLU A 192 -19.15 -20.08 15.16
N ALA A 193 -18.36 -21.07 15.59
CA ALA A 193 -17.60 -20.98 16.84
C ALA A 193 -16.49 -19.93 16.73
N ILE A 194 -15.87 -19.80 15.55
CA ILE A 194 -14.90 -18.73 15.25
C ILE A 194 -15.57 -17.37 15.41
N GLY A 195 -16.79 -17.18 14.89
CA GLY A 195 -17.54 -15.93 15.05
C GLY A 195 -17.83 -15.55 16.51
N ARG A 196 -17.87 -16.53 17.42
CA ARG A 196 -18.07 -16.35 18.87
C ARG A 196 -16.78 -16.39 19.68
N HIS A 197 -15.62 -16.41 19.02
CA HIS A 197 -14.33 -16.52 19.70
C HIS A 197 -14.15 -15.40 20.74
N ARG A 198 -13.75 -15.76 21.96
CA ARG A 198 -13.63 -14.81 23.07
C ARG A 198 -12.62 -13.70 22.81
N LEU A 199 -11.57 -14.01 22.04
CA LEU A 199 -10.52 -13.07 21.62
C LEU A 199 -10.69 -12.59 20.18
N ARG A 200 -11.92 -12.58 19.64
CA ARG A 200 -12.14 -12.20 18.23
C ARG A 200 -11.58 -10.82 17.91
N ARG A 201 -11.68 -9.86 18.84
CA ARG A 201 -11.26 -8.47 18.63
C ARG A 201 -9.74 -8.38 18.55
N GLU A 202 -9.06 -9.07 19.47
CA GLU A 202 -7.60 -9.16 19.55
C GLU A 202 -7.04 -9.84 18.30
N ILE A 203 -7.62 -10.96 17.86
CA ILE A 203 -7.19 -11.66 16.64
C ILE A 203 -7.35 -10.76 15.41
N VAL A 204 -8.49 -10.07 15.27
CA VAL A 204 -8.71 -9.14 14.15
C VAL A 204 -7.74 -7.97 14.21
N ALA A 205 -7.56 -7.34 15.37
CA ALA A 205 -6.63 -6.22 15.54
C ALA A 205 -5.18 -6.62 15.19
N THR A 206 -4.74 -7.80 15.63
CA THR A 206 -3.44 -8.38 15.28
C THR A 206 -3.32 -8.63 13.78
N GLY A 207 -4.32 -9.30 13.17
CA GLY A 207 -4.32 -9.63 11.76
C GLY A 207 -4.29 -8.39 10.85
N VAL A 208 -5.10 -7.38 11.16
CA VAL A 208 -5.13 -6.12 10.41
C VAL A 208 -3.82 -5.35 10.59
N THR A 209 -3.31 -5.26 11.82
CA THR A 209 -2.01 -4.62 12.11
C THR A 209 -0.89 -5.26 11.32
N ASN A 210 -0.76 -6.59 11.36
CA ASN A 210 0.24 -7.33 10.60
C ASN A 210 0.05 -7.14 9.10
N SER A 211 -1.19 -7.19 8.59
CA SER A 211 -1.46 -6.96 7.17
C SER A 211 -0.99 -5.58 6.72
N ILE A 212 -1.27 -4.52 7.47
CA ILE A 212 -0.87 -3.15 7.09
C ILE A 212 0.64 -2.98 7.21
N VAL A 213 1.20 -3.27 8.38
CA VAL A 213 2.61 -2.99 8.68
C VAL A 213 3.54 -3.85 7.84
N ASN A 214 3.22 -5.14 7.63
CA ASN A 214 4.07 -6.01 6.83
C ASN A 214 3.99 -5.68 5.32
N ARG A 215 2.87 -5.12 4.83
CA ARG A 215 2.68 -4.81 3.40
C ARG A 215 3.15 -3.42 2.99
N VAL A 216 2.94 -2.43 3.85
CA VAL A 216 3.14 -1.01 3.48
C VAL A 216 4.24 -0.34 4.32
N GLY A 217 4.66 -0.99 5.40
CA GLY A 217 5.78 -0.55 6.22
C GLY A 217 5.37 0.23 7.47
N PRO A 218 6.34 0.50 8.37
CA PRO A 218 6.08 0.97 9.73
C PRO A 218 5.54 2.40 9.83
N VAL A 219 5.81 3.24 8.82
CA VAL A 219 5.46 4.67 8.86
C VAL A 219 4.17 5.00 8.13
N PHE A 220 3.62 4.05 7.37
CA PHE A 220 2.50 4.29 6.47
C PHE A 220 1.27 4.89 7.15
N VAL A 221 0.82 4.29 8.26
CA VAL A 221 -0.38 4.78 8.98
C VAL A 221 -0.17 6.20 9.47
N LYS A 222 1.00 6.48 10.06
CA LYS A 222 1.35 7.80 10.54
C LYS A 222 1.36 8.84 9.41
N GLU A 223 1.96 8.51 8.26
CA GLU A 223 1.97 9.39 7.09
C GLU A 223 0.55 9.66 6.56
N MET A 224 -0.32 8.64 6.53
CA MET A 224 -1.72 8.83 6.10
C MET A 224 -2.51 9.71 7.08
N MET A 225 -2.29 9.56 8.39
CA MET A 225 -2.89 10.42 9.41
C MET A 225 -2.42 11.88 9.27
N GLU A 226 -1.11 12.09 9.06
CA GLU A 226 -0.55 13.43 8.84
C GLU A 226 -1.10 14.07 7.56
N LYS A 227 -1.24 13.27 6.49
CA LYS A 227 -1.71 13.74 5.18
C LYS A 227 -3.20 14.08 5.17
N THR A 228 -4.03 13.30 5.85
CA THR A 228 -5.49 13.36 5.70
C THR A 228 -6.22 13.86 6.94
N GLY A 229 -5.55 13.89 8.10
CA GLY A 229 -6.16 14.23 9.39
C GLY A 229 -7.04 13.12 9.99
N MET A 230 -7.16 11.98 9.31
CA MET A 230 -7.99 10.85 9.74
C MET A 230 -7.30 9.99 10.80
N GLY A 231 -8.08 9.19 11.54
CA GLY A 231 -7.57 8.32 12.59
C GLY A 231 -7.00 6.98 12.06
N PRO A 232 -6.26 6.22 12.90
CA PRO A 232 -5.66 4.94 12.50
C PRO A 232 -6.70 3.90 12.07
N ALA A 233 -7.88 3.88 12.71
CA ALA A 233 -8.98 3.01 12.32
C ALA A 233 -9.51 3.33 10.93
N ASP A 234 -9.65 4.61 10.55
CA ASP A 234 -10.08 5.01 9.22
C ASP A 234 -9.04 4.63 8.16
N VAL A 235 -7.75 4.80 8.47
CA VAL A 235 -6.65 4.36 7.59
C VAL A 235 -6.72 2.84 7.36
N ALA A 236 -6.99 2.06 8.41
CA ALA A 236 -7.15 0.61 8.30
C ALA A 236 -8.40 0.21 7.48
N ARG A 237 -9.52 0.93 7.63
CA ARG A 237 -10.72 0.74 6.80
C ARG A 237 -10.42 1.00 5.32
N ALA A 238 -9.80 2.15 5.01
CA ALA A 238 -9.42 2.51 3.66
C ALA A 238 -8.41 1.53 3.04
N TYR A 239 -7.44 1.04 3.84
CA TYR A 239 -6.52 -0.02 3.43
C TYR A 239 -7.29 -1.31 3.05
N ALA A 240 -8.25 -1.75 3.87
CA ALA A 240 -9.04 -2.94 3.60
C ALA A 240 -9.87 -2.80 2.31
N VAL A 241 -10.50 -1.63 2.10
CA VAL A 241 -11.22 -1.32 0.85
C VAL A 241 -10.30 -1.45 -0.35
N VAL A 242 -9.12 -0.82 -0.32
CA VAL A 242 -8.18 -0.85 -1.46
C VAL A 242 -7.62 -2.25 -1.68
N ARG A 243 -7.22 -2.95 -0.61
CA ARG A 243 -6.73 -4.34 -0.65
C ARG A 243 -7.69 -5.24 -1.42
N ASP A 244 -8.98 -5.08 -1.16
CA ASP A 244 -10.00 -5.96 -1.69
C ASP A 244 -10.50 -5.49 -3.06
N ALA A 245 -10.73 -4.19 -3.26
CA ALA A 245 -11.14 -3.61 -4.55
C ALA A 245 -10.11 -3.86 -5.67
N PHE A 246 -8.81 -3.82 -5.35
CA PHE A 246 -7.73 -4.08 -6.32
C PHE A 246 -7.25 -5.54 -6.34
N GLN A 247 -7.88 -6.41 -5.54
CA GLN A 247 -7.49 -7.81 -5.39
C GLN A 247 -5.99 -8.00 -5.11
N LEU A 248 -5.47 -7.25 -4.12
CA LEU A 248 -4.04 -7.22 -3.83
C LEU A 248 -3.52 -8.52 -3.21
N ARG A 249 -4.36 -9.28 -2.50
CA ARG A 249 -3.96 -10.57 -1.92
C ARG A 249 -3.48 -11.59 -2.97
N PRO A 250 -4.25 -11.91 -4.04
CA PRO A 250 -3.73 -12.72 -5.14
C PRO A 250 -2.49 -12.15 -5.81
N LEU A 251 -2.40 -10.82 -5.95
CA LEU A 251 -1.23 -10.17 -6.57
C LEU A 251 0.03 -10.38 -5.73
N TRP A 252 -0.03 -10.12 -4.43
CA TRP A 252 1.08 -10.34 -3.50
C TRP A 252 1.50 -11.81 -3.49
N LYS A 253 0.54 -12.74 -3.42
CA LYS A 253 0.85 -14.17 -3.49
C LYS A 253 1.62 -14.53 -4.76
N ALA A 254 1.18 -14.03 -5.92
CA ALA A 254 1.86 -14.29 -7.19
C ALA A 254 3.30 -13.72 -7.22
N ILE A 255 3.54 -12.56 -6.58
CA ILE A 255 4.88 -12.00 -6.42
C ILE A 255 5.73 -12.87 -5.49
N GLU A 256 5.16 -13.34 -4.38
CA GLU A 256 5.83 -14.18 -3.38
C GLU A 256 6.21 -15.56 -3.93
N GLU A 257 5.38 -16.14 -4.80
CA GLU A 257 5.65 -17.39 -5.51
C GLU A 257 6.83 -17.29 -6.50
N LEU A 258 7.39 -16.10 -6.73
CA LEU A 258 8.64 -15.89 -7.46
C LEU A 258 9.90 -15.90 -6.57
N ASP A 259 9.75 -16.06 -5.25
CA ASP A 259 10.91 -16.16 -4.38
C ASP A 259 11.85 -17.27 -4.85
N THR A 260 13.15 -17.01 -4.84
CA THR A 260 14.22 -17.85 -5.41
C THR A 260 14.15 -18.12 -6.93
N ARG A 261 13.15 -17.58 -7.65
CA ARG A 261 12.97 -17.79 -9.10
C ARG A 261 13.38 -16.58 -9.94
N VAL A 262 13.26 -15.38 -9.38
CA VAL A 262 13.71 -14.12 -10.00
C VAL A 262 14.66 -13.37 -9.06
N PRO A 263 15.44 -12.39 -9.53
CA PRO A 263 16.29 -11.60 -8.64
C PRO A 263 15.46 -10.90 -7.55
N ALA A 264 15.91 -10.95 -6.29
CA ALA A 264 15.18 -10.36 -5.16
C ALA A 264 14.88 -8.86 -5.32
N GLY A 265 15.74 -8.12 -6.02
CA GLY A 265 15.51 -6.72 -6.36
C GLY A 265 14.28 -6.50 -7.24
N VAL A 266 14.01 -7.44 -8.16
CA VAL A 266 12.83 -7.40 -9.06
C VAL A 266 11.57 -7.66 -8.26
N GLN A 267 11.57 -8.68 -7.39
CA GLN A 267 10.46 -8.97 -6.48
C GLN A 267 10.16 -7.76 -5.57
N THR A 268 11.21 -7.14 -5.02
CA THR A 268 11.09 -5.94 -4.18
C THR A 268 10.52 -4.75 -4.96
N ALA A 269 10.95 -4.54 -6.20
CA ALA A 269 10.44 -3.47 -7.05
C ALA A 269 8.93 -3.63 -7.32
N MET A 270 8.46 -4.87 -7.60
CA MET A 270 7.03 -5.13 -7.77
C MET A 270 6.23 -4.84 -6.50
N LEU A 271 6.76 -5.21 -5.32
CA LEU A 271 6.10 -4.90 -4.03
C LEU A 271 6.03 -3.39 -3.78
N VAL A 272 7.08 -2.64 -4.11
CA VAL A 272 7.08 -1.17 -4.03
C VAL A 272 6.00 -0.56 -4.94
N GLU A 273 5.77 -1.09 -6.14
CA GLU A 273 4.67 -0.62 -7.00
C GLU A 273 3.29 -0.83 -6.34
N THR A 274 3.09 -1.95 -5.61
CA THR A 274 1.85 -2.14 -4.84
C THR A 274 1.70 -1.14 -3.68
N ILE A 275 2.80 -0.74 -3.06
CA ILE A 275 2.81 0.28 -1.99
C ILE A 275 2.45 1.65 -2.56
N ARG A 276 3.01 2.03 -3.72
CA ARG A 276 2.68 3.31 -4.38
C ARG A 276 1.21 3.40 -4.75
N LEU A 277 0.63 2.31 -5.23
CA LEU A 277 -0.82 2.21 -5.46
C LEU A 277 -1.58 2.47 -4.15
N LEU A 278 -1.24 1.74 -3.08
CA LEU A 278 -1.87 1.85 -1.76
C LEU A 278 -1.77 3.27 -1.18
N GLU A 279 -0.57 3.87 -1.18
CA GLU A 279 -0.33 5.24 -0.69
C GLU A 279 -1.27 6.26 -1.36
N ARG A 280 -1.47 6.15 -2.68
CA ARG A 280 -2.37 7.04 -3.41
C ARG A 280 -3.83 6.72 -3.12
N THR A 281 -4.26 5.48 -3.32
CA THR A 281 -5.70 5.13 -3.29
C THR A 281 -6.26 5.13 -1.88
N VAL A 282 -5.47 4.78 -0.85
CA VAL A 282 -5.88 4.93 0.55
C VAL A 282 -6.11 6.40 0.88
N ALA A 283 -5.18 7.29 0.53
CA ALA A 283 -5.36 8.73 0.72
C ALA A 283 -6.60 9.27 -0.04
N TRP A 284 -6.87 8.76 -1.24
CA TRP A 284 -8.07 9.10 -2.00
C TRP A 284 -9.36 8.73 -1.25
N PHE A 285 -9.47 7.52 -0.71
CA PHE A 285 -10.64 7.09 0.07
C PHE A 285 -10.79 7.89 1.37
N LEU A 286 -9.67 8.22 2.02
CA LEU A 286 -9.68 9.01 3.25
C LEU A 286 -10.15 10.45 3.03
N THR A 287 -9.90 11.03 1.85
CA THR A 287 -10.28 12.42 1.54
C THR A 287 -11.60 12.55 0.77
N GLY A 288 -12.05 11.46 0.13
CA GLY A 288 -13.06 11.52 -0.93
C GLY A 288 -14.48 11.09 -0.57
N GLY A 289 -14.75 10.68 0.67
CA GLY A 289 -16.02 10.04 1.06
C GLY A 289 -16.53 10.39 2.46
N ALA A 290 -17.69 9.81 2.81
CA ALA A 290 -18.25 9.91 4.15
C ALA A 290 -17.54 8.96 5.11
N HIS A 291 -17.35 9.40 6.36
CA HIS A 291 -16.66 8.64 7.40
C HIS A 291 -17.58 8.29 8.57
N PRO A 292 -17.40 7.12 9.21
CA PRO A 292 -16.41 6.09 8.88
C PRO A 292 -16.75 5.36 7.57
N LEU A 293 -15.72 4.94 6.82
CA LEU A 293 -15.89 4.17 5.58
C LEU A 293 -16.57 2.82 5.85
N SER A 294 -17.60 2.50 5.06
CA SER A 294 -18.20 1.16 5.03
C SER A 294 -17.35 0.24 4.15
N ILE A 295 -16.53 -0.61 4.75
CA ILE A 295 -15.55 -1.42 4.01
C ILE A 295 -16.26 -2.30 2.96
N ALA A 296 -17.36 -2.95 3.35
CA ALA A 296 -18.14 -3.80 2.47
C ALA A 296 -18.74 -3.02 1.29
N ALA A 297 -19.40 -1.89 1.56
CA ALA A 297 -20.09 -1.13 0.51
C ALA A 297 -19.11 -0.49 -0.47
N GLU A 298 -17.99 0.04 0.03
CA GLU A 298 -16.94 0.61 -0.81
C GLU A 298 -16.24 -0.50 -1.62
N ALA A 299 -15.88 -1.64 -1.02
CA ALA A 299 -15.27 -2.74 -1.77
C ALA A 299 -16.21 -3.27 -2.89
N GLU A 300 -17.50 -3.42 -2.61
CA GLU A 300 -18.51 -3.86 -3.58
C GLU A 300 -18.73 -2.84 -4.70
N THR A 301 -18.67 -1.54 -4.38
CA THR A 301 -18.83 -0.47 -5.37
C THR A 301 -17.62 -0.38 -6.32
N TYR A 302 -16.41 -0.48 -5.78
CA TYR A 302 -15.20 -0.19 -6.55
C TYR A 302 -14.57 -1.40 -7.22
N ARG A 303 -14.72 -2.62 -6.67
CA ARG A 303 -14.15 -3.85 -7.26
C ARG A 303 -14.58 -4.05 -8.73
N PRO A 304 -15.87 -4.03 -9.10
CA PRO A 304 -16.27 -4.27 -10.49
C PRO A 304 -15.72 -3.19 -11.44
N GLY A 305 -15.59 -1.96 -10.96
CA GLY A 305 -15.05 -0.86 -11.74
C GLY A 305 -13.54 -0.98 -11.99
N VAL A 306 -12.78 -1.41 -10.98
CA VAL A 306 -11.34 -1.71 -11.12
C VAL A 306 -11.14 -2.87 -12.10
N GLU A 307 -11.95 -3.92 -12.01
CA GLU A 307 -11.92 -5.07 -12.93
C GLU A 307 -12.29 -4.68 -14.36
N ALA A 308 -13.33 -3.86 -14.53
CA ALA A 308 -13.73 -3.35 -15.83
C ALA A 308 -12.63 -2.49 -16.47
N LEU A 309 -11.98 -1.62 -15.69
CA LEU A 309 -10.85 -0.84 -16.19
C LEU A 309 -9.69 -1.74 -16.59
N THR A 310 -9.31 -2.69 -15.73
CA THR A 310 -8.20 -3.63 -15.96
C THR A 310 -8.40 -4.42 -17.25
N SER A 311 -9.62 -4.91 -17.48
CA SER A 311 -9.96 -5.73 -18.65
C SER A 311 -10.07 -4.93 -19.96
N ASN A 312 -10.14 -3.60 -19.88
CA ASN A 312 -10.31 -2.72 -21.04
C ASN A 312 -9.12 -1.77 -21.25
N LEU A 313 -7.98 -1.99 -20.57
CA LEU A 313 -6.80 -1.12 -20.69
C LEU A 313 -6.37 -0.93 -22.15
N ASP A 314 -6.27 -2.01 -22.92
CA ASP A 314 -5.87 -1.97 -24.34
C ASP A 314 -6.83 -1.15 -25.22
N ALA A 315 -8.10 -1.02 -24.81
CA ALA A 315 -9.12 -0.28 -25.55
C ALA A 315 -9.20 1.21 -25.16
N VAL A 316 -8.82 1.55 -23.93
CA VAL A 316 -8.94 2.93 -23.40
C VAL A 316 -7.61 3.70 -23.42
N LEU A 317 -6.49 2.97 -23.43
CA LEU A 317 -5.17 3.54 -23.64
C LEU A 317 -4.91 3.73 -25.14
N ASP A 318 -4.09 4.71 -25.48
CA ASP A 318 -3.62 4.87 -26.87
C ASP A 318 -2.31 4.16 -27.13
N ALA A 319 -1.83 4.27 -28.36
CA ALA A 319 -0.58 3.66 -28.78
C ALA A 319 0.64 4.10 -27.95
N GLU A 320 0.70 5.37 -27.52
CA GLU A 320 1.82 5.85 -26.69
C GLU A 320 1.77 5.22 -25.29
N GLU A 321 0.62 5.27 -24.61
CA GLU A 321 0.49 4.74 -23.25
C GLU A 321 0.52 3.21 -23.21
N ALA A 322 -0.08 2.55 -24.21
CA ALA A 322 0.03 1.10 -24.39
C ALA A 322 1.48 0.68 -24.63
N ALA A 323 2.26 1.44 -25.42
CA ALA A 323 3.68 1.17 -25.64
C ALA A 323 4.49 1.36 -24.35
N ARG A 324 4.19 2.39 -23.55
CA ARG A 324 4.82 2.59 -22.23
C ARG A 324 4.51 1.44 -21.28
N LEU A 325 3.26 1.02 -21.21
CA LEU A 325 2.82 -0.13 -20.41
C LEU A 325 3.54 -1.41 -20.84
N ALA A 326 3.59 -1.67 -22.15
CA ALA A 326 4.28 -2.83 -22.71
C ALA A 326 5.79 -2.79 -22.42
N ALA A 327 6.43 -1.63 -22.54
CA ALA A 327 7.85 -1.46 -22.22
C ALA A 327 8.12 -1.74 -20.73
N ARG A 328 7.26 -1.26 -19.82
CA ARG A 328 7.36 -1.55 -18.38
C ARG A 328 7.18 -3.03 -18.08
N ALA A 329 6.21 -3.69 -18.71
CA ALA A 329 6.01 -5.13 -18.56
C ALA A 329 7.21 -5.92 -19.11
N ALA A 330 7.79 -5.50 -20.24
CA ALA A 330 8.95 -6.15 -20.85
C ALA A 330 10.19 -6.13 -19.94
N VAL A 331 10.38 -5.08 -19.13
CA VAL A 331 11.46 -5.04 -18.13
C VAL A 331 11.32 -6.18 -17.12
N TYR A 332 10.13 -6.39 -16.57
CA TYR A 332 9.88 -7.49 -15.63
C TYR A 332 9.99 -8.87 -16.32
N ALA A 333 9.45 -9.00 -17.53
CA ALA A 333 9.49 -10.24 -18.29
C ALA A 333 10.93 -10.65 -18.63
N ALA A 334 11.80 -9.69 -18.94
CA ALA A 334 13.23 -9.92 -19.19
C ALA A 334 13.95 -10.52 -17.97
N ASP A 335 13.48 -10.22 -16.76
CA ASP A 335 13.99 -10.77 -15.50
C ASP A 335 13.30 -12.08 -15.07
N GLY A 336 12.51 -12.70 -15.95
CA GLY A 336 11.87 -14.00 -15.72
C GLY A 336 10.53 -13.96 -14.99
N VAL A 337 9.93 -12.77 -14.83
CA VAL A 337 8.56 -12.63 -14.29
C VAL A 337 7.54 -13.15 -15.33
N PRO A 338 6.55 -13.98 -14.94
CA PRO A 338 5.49 -14.41 -15.83
C PRO A 338 4.76 -13.23 -16.50
N GLU A 339 4.45 -13.35 -17.78
CA GLU A 339 3.92 -12.24 -18.60
C GLU A 339 2.66 -11.59 -18.01
N ASP A 340 1.71 -12.40 -17.52
CA ASP A 340 0.47 -11.90 -16.91
C ASP A 340 0.74 -11.08 -15.64
N LEU A 341 1.68 -11.52 -14.81
CA LEU A 341 2.08 -10.79 -13.61
C LEU A 341 2.84 -9.50 -13.97
N ALA A 342 3.74 -9.57 -14.95
CA ALA A 342 4.48 -8.40 -15.44
C ALA A 342 3.53 -7.31 -15.97
N LYS A 343 2.53 -7.68 -16.78
CA LYS A 343 1.47 -6.77 -17.25
C LYS A 343 0.67 -6.18 -16.10
N ARG A 344 0.27 -7.01 -15.13
CA ARG A 344 -0.51 -6.57 -13.97
C ARG A 344 0.25 -5.57 -13.10
N ILE A 345 1.54 -5.78 -12.86
CA ILE A 345 2.39 -4.83 -12.13
C ILE A 345 2.60 -3.54 -12.92
N ALA A 346 2.89 -3.65 -14.21
CA ALA A 346 3.08 -2.49 -15.08
C ALA A 346 1.83 -1.58 -15.13
N ALA A 347 0.64 -2.17 -15.00
CA ALA A 347 -0.63 -1.45 -15.04
C ALA A 347 -0.97 -0.69 -13.76
N LEU A 348 -0.31 -0.96 -12.62
CA LEU A 348 -0.72 -0.40 -11.33
C LEU A 348 -0.79 1.14 -11.31
N PRO A 349 0.16 1.91 -11.89
CA PRO A 349 0.04 3.37 -11.89
C PRO A 349 -1.14 3.90 -12.70
N VAL A 350 -1.54 3.20 -13.76
CA VAL A 350 -2.74 3.53 -14.55
C VAL A 350 -3.99 3.21 -13.73
N LEU A 351 -4.03 2.02 -13.13
CA LEU A 351 -5.13 1.55 -12.28
C LEU A 351 -5.30 2.41 -11.02
N ALA A 352 -4.28 3.16 -10.62
CA ALA A 352 -4.37 4.13 -9.55
C ALA A 352 -5.50 5.15 -9.80
N SER A 353 -5.84 5.46 -11.06
CA SER A 353 -6.97 6.34 -11.42
C SER A 353 -8.37 5.70 -11.28
N ALA A 354 -8.46 4.39 -11.04
CA ALA A 354 -9.73 3.68 -10.99
C ALA A 354 -10.77 4.27 -10.02
N PRO A 355 -10.42 4.71 -8.79
CA PRO A 355 -11.42 5.27 -7.89
C PRO A 355 -12.09 6.53 -8.45
N ASP A 356 -11.32 7.40 -9.12
CA ASP A 356 -11.85 8.57 -9.80
C ASP A 356 -12.82 8.16 -10.92
N LEU A 357 -12.42 7.20 -11.75
CA LEU A 357 -13.22 6.73 -12.88
C LEU A 357 -14.54 6.09 -12.43
N VAL A 358 -14.52 5.27 -11.37
CA VAL A 358 -15.73 4.67 -10.79
C VAL A 358 -16.67 5.75 -10.25
N ARG A 359 -16.14 6.73 -9.52
CA ARG A 359 -16.95 7.84 -8.99
C ARG A 359 -17.58 8.68 -10.10
N ILE A 360 -16.83 8.97 -11.17
CA ILE A 360 -17.36 9.71 -12.33
C ILE A 360 -18.42 8.88 -13.07
N ALA A 361 -18.18 7.58 -13.27
CA ALA A 361 -19.11 6.66 -13.91
C ALA A 361 -20.45 6.61 -13.16
N ALA A 362 -20.41 6.43 -11.84
CA ALA A 362 -21.60 6.46 -11.00
C ALA A 362 -22.35 7.80 -11.09
N ARG A 363 -21.62 8.93 -11.06
CA ARG A 363 -22.22 10.27 -11.13
C ARG A 363 -22.85 10.60 -12.49
N THR A 364 -22.23 10.15 -13.58
CA THR A 364 -22.66 10.46 -14.95
C THR A 364 -23.60 9.40 -15.54
N GLY A 365 -23.80 8.28 -14.85
CA GLY A 365 -24.59 7.15 -15.35
C GLY A 365 -23.95 6.43 -16.55
N ARG A 366 -22.64 6.57 -16.75
CA ARG A 366 -21.89 6.00 -17.88
C ARG A 366 -21.06 4.80 -17.45
N ALA A 367 -20.72 3.92 -18.40
CA ALA A 367 -19.82 2.80 -18.14
C ALA A 367 -18.38 3.29 -17.86
N VAL A 368 -17.68 2.60 -16.96
CA VAL A 368 -16.30 2.93 -16.55
C VAL A 368 -15.36 3.04 -17.75
N ALA A 369 -15.44 2.12 -18.71
CA ALA A 369 -14.60 2.16 -19.92
C ALA A 369 -14.84 3.42 -20.78
N GLY A 370 -16.10 3.87 -20.90
CA GLY A 370 -16.42 5.10 -21.64
C GLY A 370 -15.92 6.36 -20.94
N VAL A 371 -15.97 6.38 -19.60
CA VAL A 371 -15.37 7.46 -18.80
C VAL A 371 -13.86 7.44 -18.92
N ALA A 372 -13.24 6.27 -18.85
CA ALA A 372 -11.79 6.08 -18.97
C ALA A 372 -11.26 6.58 -20.32
N ALA A 373 -11.96 6.32 -21.43
CA ALA A 373 -11.57 6.83 -22.75
C ALA A 373 -11.49 8.37 -22.77
N VAL A 374 -12.49 9.06 -22.23
CA VAL A 374 -12.47 10.54 -22.12
C VAL A 374 -11.38 11.01 -21.16
N TYR A 375 -11.25 10.35 -20.02
CA TYR A 375 -10.25 10.67 -19.00
C TYR A 375 -8.82 10.58 -19.56
N PHE A 376 -8.45 9.48 -20.20
CA PHE A 376 -7.11 9.29 -20.76
C PHE A 376 -6.86 10.16 -22.00
N GLN A 377 -7.88 10.43 -22.82
CA GLN A 377 -7.75 11.39 -23.93
C GLN A 377 -7.41 12.80 -23.42
N LEU A 378 -8.09 13.28 -22.37
CA LEU A 378 -7.76 14.55 -21.73
C LEU A 378 -6.37 14.52 -21.09
N GLY A 379 -6.03 13.43 -20.41
CA GLY A 379 -4.72 13.24 -19.79
C GLY A 379 -3.57 13.40 -20.78
N ARG A 380 -3.71 12.82 -21.96
CA ARG A 380 -2.75 12.95 -23.05
C ARG A 380 -2.68 14.36 -23.61
N ARG A 381 -3.85 14.94 -23.93
CA ARG A 381 -3.91 16.28 -24.53
C ARG A 381 -3.20 17.32 -23.69
N PHE A 382 -3.34 17.22 -22.37
CA PHE A 382 -2.75 18.14 -21.40
C PHE A 382 -1.46 17.62 -20.73
N GLY A 383 -0.93 16.47 -21.17
CA GLY A 383 0.29 15.88 -20.63
C GLY A 383 0.25 15.59 -19.13
N LEU A 384 -0.93 15.30 -18.56
CA LEU A 384 -1.13 15.14 -17.12
C LEU A 384 -0.36 13.97 -16.53
N GLU A 385 -0.25 12.88 -17.28
CA GLU A 385 0.53 11.73 -16.84
C GLU A 385 2.04 12.04 -16.80
N TRP A 386 2.55 12.65 -17.86
CA TRP A 386 3.94 13.11 -17.90
C TRP A 386 4.25 14.10 -16.76
N LEU A 387 3.33 15.02 -16.45
CA LEU A 387 3.47 15.93 -15.31
C LEU A 387 3.50 15.18 -13.98
N ARG A 388 2.64 14.18 -13.80
CA ARG A 388 2.63 13.32 -12.60
C ARG A 388 3.93 12.53 -12.46
N ASP A 389 4.47 12.00 -13.56
CA ASP A 389 5.76 11.30 -13.56
C ASP A 389 6.92 12.23 -13.21
N LYS A 390 6.93 13.45 -13.76
CA LYS A 390 7.95 14.47 -13.43
C LYS A 390 7.85 14.93 -11.99
N ALA A 391 6.64 15.10 -11.46
CA ALA A 391 6.43 15.40 -10.04
C ALA A 391 6.93 14.25 -9.16
N ALA A 392 6.54 13.01 -9.43
CA ALA A 392 6.97 11.85 -8.66
C ALA A 392 8.50 11.61 -8.71
N ALA A 393 9.16 11.98 -9.82
CA ALA A 393 10.61 11.89 -9.97
C ALA A 393 11.37 13.13 -9.47
N ALA A 394 10.67 14.17 -9.00
CA ALA A 394 11.29 15.40 -8.52
C ALA A 394 12.16 15.11 -7.30
N LYS A 395 13.39 15.62 -7.31
CA LYS A 395 14.28 15.53 -6.14
C LYS A 395 13.77 16.48 -5.05
N THR A 396 13.46 15.92 -3.89
CA THR A 396 13.02 16.68 -2.72
C THR A 396 14.12 16.65 -1.66
N GLU A 397 14.46 17.82 -1.12
CA GLU A 397 15.51 17.99 -0.10
C GLU A 397 14.96 17.94 1.32
N ASN A 398 13.65 18.16 1.50
CA ASN A 398 13.00 18.18 2.80
C ASN A 398 11.52 17.76 2.73
N HIS A 399 10.92 17.57 3.91
CA HIS A 399 9.54 17.17 4.10
C HIS A 399 8.54 18.05 3.36
N TRP A 400 8.71 19.37 3.45
CA TRP A 400 7.78 20.34 2.87
C TRP A 400 7.77 20.25 1.35
N GLN A 401 8.94 20.03 0.73
CA GLN A 401 9.02 19.77 -0.71
C GLN A 401 8.37 18.43 -1.07
N LYS A 402 8.57 17.37 -0.28
CA LYS A 402 7.89 16.07 -0.48
C LYS A 402 6.37 16.20 -0.39
N GLN A 403 5.86 16.95 0.57
CA GLN A 403 4.43 17.26 0.69
C GLN A 403 3.91 18.11 -0.47
N ALA A 404 4.68 19.11 -0.92
CA ALA A 404 4.31 19.93 -2.06
C ALA A 404 4.22 19.12 -3.36
N VAL A 405 5.18 18.21 -3.58
CA VAL A 405 5.13 17.25 -4.71
C VAL A 405 3.88 16.36 -4.62
N ALA A 406 3.61 15.78 -3.44
CA ALA A 406 2.44 14.95 -3.24
C ALA A 406 1.13 15.72 -3.50
N ALA A 407 1.03 16.97 -3.03
CA ALA A 407 -0.11 17.84 -3.26
C ALA A 407 -0.30 18.17 -4.75
N ILE A 408 0.79 18.44 -5.49
CA ILE A 408 0.73 18.65 -6.95
C ILE A 408 0.22 17.39 -7.66
N VAL A 409 0.71 16.21 -7.29
CA VAL A 409 0.24 14.95 -7.89
C VAL A 409 -1.26 14.77 -7.63
N ASP A 410 -1.72 15.01 -6.41
CA ASP A 410 -3.13 14.92 -6.03
C ASP A 410 -3.99 15.95 -6.80
N ASP A 411 -3.52 17.19 -6.93
CA ASP A 411 -4.18 18.24 -7.71
C ASP A 411 -4.29 17.88 -9.20
N LEU A 412 -3.24 17.30 -9.79
CA LEU A 412 -3.27 16.86 -11.19
C LEU A 412 -4.32 15.77 -11.43
N PHE A 413 -4.48 14.83 -10.49
CA PHE A 413 -5.59 13.87 -10.53
C PHE A 413 -6.95 14.57 -10.41
N ALA A 414 -7.10 15.49 -9.45
CA ALA A 414 -8.33 16.23 -9.24
C ALA A 414 -8.73 17.08 -10.46
N HIS A 415 -7.75 17.73 -11.11
CA HIS A 415 -7.95 18.50 -12.34
C HIS A 415 -8.45 17.60 -13.47
N GLN A 416 -7.82 16.45 -13.69
CA GLN A 416 -8.27 15.52 -14.72
C GLN A 416 -9.67 14.99 -14.45
N THR A 417 -9.99 14.66 -13.20
CA THR A 417 -11.33 14.25 -12.77
C THR A 417 -12.35 15.34 -13.08
N ALA A 418 -12.09 16.59 -12.68
CA ALA A 418 -12.98 17.72 -12.91
C ALA A 418 -13.17 18.03 -14.42
N LEU A 419 -12.11 17.92 -15.23
CA LEU A 419 -12.20 18.10 -16.68
C LEU A 419 -13.04 17.00 -17.33
N THR A 420 -12.81 15.74 -16.96
CA THR A 420 -13.55 14.59 -17.48
C THR A 420 -15.04 14.74 -17.21
N VAL A 421 -15.39 15.09 -15.97
CA VAL A 421 -16.73 15.47 -15.52
C VAL A 421 -17.36 16.52 -16.43
N ARG A 422 -16.67 17.64 -16.65
CA ARG A 422 -17.19 18.78 -17.43
C ARG A 422 -17.40 18.43 -18.90
N VAL A 423 -16.48 17.68 -19.49
CA VAL A 423 -16.62 17.19 -20.86
C VAL A 423 -17.83 16.28 -20.97
N LEU A 424 -18.01 15.33 -20.04
CA LEU A 424 -19.12 14.39 -20.07
C LEU A 424 -20.49 15.05 -19.82
N ASP A 425 -20.56 16.07 -18.95
CA ASP A 425 -21.78 16.82 -18.66
C ASP A 425 -22.21 17.70 -19.86
N GLY A 426 -21.26 18.13 -20.70
CA GLY A 426 -21.52 18.91 -21.91
C GLY A 426 -22.02 18.07 -23.11
N VAL A 427 -22.00 16.74 -23.00
CA VAL A 427 -22.36 15.83 -24.10
C VAL A 427 -23.78 15.34 -23.92
N SER A 428 -24.66 15.65 -24.88
CA SER A 428 -26.00 15.08 -24.95
C SER A 428 -25.93 13.55 -25.04
N ASN A 429 -26.73 12.82 -24.24
CA ASN A 429 -26.80 11.36 -24.29
C ASN A 429 -27.13 10.89 -25.71
N GLY A 430 -26.25 10.10 -26.33
CA GLY A 430 -26.46 9.49 -27.66
C GLY A 430 -25.79 10.19 -28.86
N GLY A 431 -24.97 11.22 -28.65
CA GLY A 431 -24.19 11.83 -29.74
C GLY A 431 -22.96 10.99 -30.12
N ASN A 432 -22.81 10.64 -31.40
CA ASN A 432 -21.59 10.07 -31.99
C ASN A 432 -20.44 11.11 -32.12
N GLY A 433 -20.42 12.14 -31.28
CA GLY A 433 -19.44 13.23 -31.34
C GLY A 433 -18.09 12.85 -30.74
N HIS A 434 -17.09 13.69 -30.95
CA HIS A 434 -15.78 13.60 -30.29
C HIS A 434 -15.79 14.55 -29.09
N PRO A 435 -16.27 14.10 -27.91
CA PRO A 435 -16.67 15.00 -26.82
C PRO A 435 -15.53 15.89 -26.31
N VAL A 436 -14.31 15.36 -26.32
CA VAL A 436 -13.10 16.10 -25.95
C VAL A 436 -12.76 17.16 -26.99
N ASP A 437 -12.79 16.81 -28.28
CA ASP A 437 -12.44 17.73 -29.37
C ASP A 437 -13.47 18.86 -29.49
N ASP A 438 -14.75 18.54 -29.32
CA ASP A 438 -15.84 19.52 -29.30
C ASP A 438 -15.69 20.51 -28.14
N TRP A 439 -15.37 20.00 -26.93
CA TRP A 439 -15.13 20.83 -25.76
C TRP A 439 -13.89 21.72 -25.93
N ILE A 440 -12.82 21.20 -26.54
CA ILE A 440 -11.60 21.94 -26.85
C ILE A 440 -11.89 23.06 -27.86
N ALA A 441 -12.63 22.77 -28.93
CA ALA A 441 -12.94 23.74 -29.97
C ALA A 441 -13.64 24.98 -29.41
N GLN A 442 -14.52 24.80 -28.43
CA GLN A 442 -15.23 25.90 -27.76
C GLN A 442 -14.35 26.73 -26.82
N ARG A 443 -13.19 26.20 -26.39
CA ARG A 443 -12.30 26.78 -25.36
C ARG A 443 -10.87 27.01 -25.85
N ARG A 444 -10.69 27.08 -27.17
CA ARG A 444 -9.40 27.09 -27.86
C ARG A 444 -8.34 28.02 -27.25
N PRO A 445 -8.61 29.31 -26.95
CA PRO A 445 -7.58 30.20 -26.40
C PRO A 445 -7.05 29.81 -25.01
N VAL A 446 -7.86 29.13 -24.19
CA VAL A 446 -7.42 28.66 -22.86
C VAL A 446 -6.63 27.35 -23.01
N VAL A 447 -7.10 26.47 -23.89
CA VAL A 447 -6.47 25.18 -24.19
C VAL A 447 -5.08 25.36 -24.81
N GLU A 448 -4.94 26.23 -25.82
CA GLU A 448 -3.66 26.50 -26.49
C GLU A 448 -2.59 27.03 -25.52
N ARG A 449 -2.98 27.87 -24.54
CA ARG A 449 -2.05 28.36 -23.51
C ARG A 449 -1.51 27.25 -22.61
N VAL A 450 -2.36 26.30 -22.23
CA VAL A 450 -1.94 25.15 -21.42
C VAL A 450 -1.04 24.23 -22.22
N GLU A 451 -1.39 23.97 -23.48
CA GLU A 451 -0.58 23.11 -24.36
C GLU A 451 0.78 23.71 -24.67
N GLN A 452 0.84 25.02 -24.91
CA GLN A 452 2.09 25.72 -25.10
C GLN A 452 2.98 25.58 -23.85
N LEU A 453 2.43 25.80 -22.65
CA LEU A 453 3.16 25.63 -21.41
C LEU A 453 3.69 24.20 -21.24
N VAL A 454 2.85 23.18 -21.47
CA VAL A 454 3.28 21.78 -21.35
C VAL A 454 4.36 21.45 -22.39
N SER A 455 4.25 21.98 -23.61
CA SER A 455 5.28 21.83 -24.64
C SER A 455 6.59 22.51 -24.24
N GLU A 456 6.53 23.72 -23.68
CA GLU A 456 7.70 24.44 -23.16
C GLU A 456 8.37 23.67 -22.03
N LEU A 457 7.60 23.07 -21.12
CA LEU A 457 8.15 22.23 -20.04
C LEU A 457 8.83 20.97 -20.58
N ARG A 458 8.29 20.37 -21.65
CA ARG A 458 8.87 19.16 -22.28
C ARG A 458 10.23 19.42 -22.95
N THR A 459 10.53 20.66 -23.34
CA THR A 459 11.85 21.02 -23.90
C THR A 459 12.92 21.26 -22.83
N GLN A 460 12.51 21.39 -21.56
CA GLN A 460 13.45 21.61 -20.46
C GLN A 460 14.14 20.31 -20.05
N ALA A 461 15.45 20.38 -19.84
CA ALA A 461 16.22 19.25 -19.35
C ALA A 461 15.82 18.83 -17.93
N ASN A 462 15.50 19.81 -17.08
CA ASN A 462 15.06 19.61 -15.70
C ASN A 462 13.77 20.37 -15.46
N VAL A 463 12.76 19.69 -14.93
CA VAL A 463 11.49 20.28 -14.49
C VAL A 463 11.53 20.33 -12.97
N ASP A 464 11.56 21.53 -12.40
CA ASP A 464 11.60 21.73 -10.95
C ASP A 464 10.19 21.89 -10.33
N LEU A 465 10.14 21.98 -9.01
CA LEU A 465 8.90 22.11 -8.25
C LEU A 465 8.13 23.40 -8.58
N ALA A 466 8.83 24.51 -8.85
CA ALA A 466 8.19 25.78 -9.17
C ALA A 466 7.52 25.71 -10.56
N MET A 467 8.18 25.09 -11.53
CA MET A 467 7.63 24.84 -12.86
C MET A 467 6.39 23.95 -12.81
N LEU A 468 6.42 22.88 -12.00
CA LEU A 468 5.26 22.02 -11.76
C LEU A 468 4.10 22.80 -11.10
N ALA A 469 4.39 23.66 -10.12
CA ALA A 469 3.38 24.49 -9.48
C ALA A 469 2.72 25.48 -10.46
N VAL A 470 3.49 26.04 -11.40
CA VAL A 470 2.95 26.90 -12.48
C VAL A 470 2.04 26.09 -13.42
N ALA A 471 2.47 24.89 -13.84
CA ALA A 471 1.65 23.99 -14.66
C ALA A 471 0.33 23.64 -13.97
N ASN A 472 0.40 23.25 -12.69
CA ASN A 472 -0.75 22.90 -11.87
C ASN A 472 -1.76 24.06 -11.80
N ARG A 473 -1.28 25.29 -11.54
CA ARG A 473 -2.13 26.49 -11.50
C ARG A 473 -2.83 26.78 -12.83
N GLN A 474 -2.15 26.59 -13.96
CA GLN A 474 -2.72 26.83 -15.29
C GLN A 474 -3.78 25.76 -15.65
N LEU A 475 -3.51 24.49 -15.30
CA LEU A 475 -4.48 23.41 -15.45
C LEU A 475 -5.75 23.64 -14.62
N ARG A 476 -5.61 24.16 -13.40
CA ARG A 476 -6.77 24.58 -12.59
C ARG A 476 -7.64 25.60 -13.32
N GLY A 477 -7.05 26.48 -14.13
CA GLY A 477 -7.78 27.46 -14.94
C GLY A 477 -8.76 26.82 -15.92
N LEU A 478 -8.44 25.64 -16.48
CA LEU A 478 -9.35 24.88 -17.35
C LEU A 478 -10.58 24.36 -16.59
N THR A 479 -10.45 24.14 -15.28
CA THR A 479 -11.51 23.66 -14.39
C THR A 479 -12.31 24.78 -13.72
N ALA A 480 -12.01 26.06 -13.97
CA ALA A 480 -12.63 27.18 -13.25
C ALA A 480 -13.69 27.95 -14.06
N GLY A 481 -13.60 28.00 -15.40
CA GLY A 481 -14.62 28.59 -16.29
C GLY A 481 -15.38 27.54 -17.07
#